data_AF-A0A127FC69-F1
#
_entry.id   AF-A0A127FC69-F1
#
_cell.length_a   1.000
_cell.length_b   1.000
_cell.length_c   1.000
_cell.angle_alpha   90.00
_cell.angle_beta   90.00
_cell.angle_gamma   90.00
#
_symmetry.space_group_name_H-M   'P 1'
#
loop_
_entity.id
_entity.type
_entity.pdbx_description
1 polymer ?
#
loop_
_entity_poly.entity_id
_entity_poly.type
_entity_poly.pdbx_seq_one_letter_code
_entity_poly.pdbx_strand_id
1 'polypeptide(L)'
;MLAKIEARGAFTIAQKCRLWLRQLFRFAMVKFPGLECNPASDLDAVALPRMPVAHNPFLRVEELPLLLQGSRGYRGHQQIRLGLRLLLLAGVRTGELRFATPDQFDLE
;
A
#
# COMPACT_ATOMS: atom_id res chain seq x y z
N MET A 1 0.49 12.31 19.15
CA MET A 1 -0.02 11.19 18.32
C MET A 1 1.07 10.61 17.41
N LEU A 2 1.76 11.42 16.61
CA LEU A 2 2.91 11.00 15.78
C LEU A 2 3.97 10.20 16.55
N ALA A 3 4.41 10.71 17.71
CA ALA A 3 5.35 10.01 18.58
C ALA A 3 4.89 8.59 18.99
N LYS A 4 3.58 8.36 19.17
CA LYS A 4 3.03 7.03 19.48
C LYS A 4 3.11 6.07 18.27
N ILE A 5 2.94 6.61 17.06
CA ILE A 5 3.04 5.82 15.81
C ILE A 5 4.50 5.43 15.56
N GLU A 6 5.43 6.36 15.78
CA GLU A 6 6.87 6.12 15.65
C GLU A 6 7.38 5.13 16.71
N ALA A 7 6.93 5.25 17.97
CA ALA A 7 7.26 4.30 19.03
C ALA A 7 6.80 2.87 18.72
N ARG A 8 5.79 2.68 17.85
CA ARG A 8 5.33 1.36 17.38
C ARG A 8 6.16 0.80 16.21
N GLY A 9 7.19 1.52 15.75
CA GLY A 9 7.98 1.14 14.57
C GLY A 9 7.25 1.35 13.23
N ALA A 10 6.13 2.07 13.22
CA ALA A 10 5.32 2.29 12.02
C ALA A 10 5.78 3.52 11.21
N PHE A 11 7.07 3.56 10.83
CA PHE A 11 7.72 4.74 10.25
C PHE A 11 7.09 5.22 8.92
N THR A 12 6.69 4.29 8.05
CA THR A 12 5.99 4.65 6.79
C THR A 12 4.66 5.35 7.05
N ILE A 13 3.93 4.93 8.08
CA ILE A 13 2.66 5.55 8.48
C ILE A 13 2.94 6.93 9.09
N ALA A 14 3.94 7.05 9.96
CA ALA A 14 4.34 8.33 10.55
C ALA A 14 4.73 9.37 9.48
N GLN A 15 5.48 8.96 8.46
CA GLN A 15 5.82 9.83 7.32
C GLN A 15 4.58 10.27 6.54
N LYS A 16 3.64 9.35 6.25
CA LYS A 16 2.38 9.71 5.59
C LYS A 16 1.58 10.72 6.42
N CYS A 17 1.50 10.53 7.73
CA CYS A 17 0.84 11.47 8.62
C CYS A 17 1.49 12.85 8.60
N ARG A 18 2.83 12.95 8.61
CA ARG A 18 3.55 14.24 8.48
C ARG A 18 3.26 14.92 7.16
N LEU A 19 3.21 14.16 6.07
CA LEU A 19 2.89 14.69 4.74
C LEU A 19 1.46 15.25 4.71
N TRP A 20 0.49 14.49 5.23
CA TRP A 20 -0.91 14.92 5.28
C TRP A 20 -1.10 16.15 6.15
N LEU A 21 -0.44 16.23 7.31
CA LEU A 21 -0.49 17.42 8.16
C LEU A 21 0.08 18.65 7.44
N ARG A 22 1.22 18.50 6.76
CA ARG A 22 1.78 19.59 5.96
C ARG A 22 0.83 20.06 4.86
N GLN A 23 0.20 19.12 4.14
CA GLN A 23 -0.78 19.44 3.09
C GLN A 23 -2.03 20.12 3.66
N LEU A 24 -2.54 19.62 4.79
CA LEU A 24 -3.70 20.17 5.49
C LEU A 24 -3.45 21.63 5.90
N PHE A 25 -2.34 21.91 6.59
CA PHE A 25 -2.02 23.27 7.01
C PHE A 25 -1.68 24.18 5.83
N ARG A 26 -1.06 23.65 4.77
CA ARG A 26 -0.85 24.42 3.53
C ARG A 26 -2.16 24.84 2.88
N PHE A 27 -3.16 23.96 2.86
CA PHE A 27 -4.50 24.31 2.41
C PHE A 27 -5.15 25.34 3.34
N ALA A 28 -5.03 25.16 4.66
CA ALA A 28 -5.61 26.07 5.65
C ALA A 28 -5.03 27.49 5.53
N MET A 29 -3.72 27.64 5.30
CA MET A 29 -3.08 28.95 5.09
C MET A 29 -3.67 29.73 3.91
N VAL A 30 -4.11 29.04 2.85
CA VAL A 30 -4.74 29.68 1.68
C VAL A 30 -6.18 30.08 1.98
N LYS A 31 -6.88 29.34 2.85
CA LYS A 31 -8.31 29.53 3.10
C LYS A 31 -8.63 30.41 4.31
N PHE A 32 -7.76 30.46 5.29
CA PHE A 32 -7.99 31.17 6.55
C PHE A 32 -6.95 32.28 6.74
N PRO A 33 -7.36 33.56 6.69
CA PRO A 33 -6.49 34.66 7.10
C PRO A 33 -6.18 34.52 8.60
N GLY A 34 -4.89 34.58 8.95
CA GLY A 34 -4.40 34.44 10.33
C GLY A 34 -3.45 33.27 10.58
N LEU A 35 -3.26 32.37 9.60
CA LEU A 35 -2.23 31.34 9.66
C LEU A 35 -1.07 31.71 8.72
N GLU A 36 -0.05 32.37 9.28
CA GLU A 36 1.10 32.89 8.52
C GLU A 36 2.15 31.82 8.22
N CYS A 37 2.23 30.78 9.05
CA CYS A 37 3.19 29.70 8.90
C CYS A 37 2.54 28.33 9.08
N ASN A 38 3.12 27.32 8.45
CA ASN A 38 2.65 25.94 8.57
C ASN A 38 3.29 25.29 9.81
N PRO A 39 2.53 24.97 10.87
CA PRO A 39 3.07 24.39 12.10
C PRO A 39 3.58 22.95 11.91
N ALA A 40 3.26 22.30 10.79
CA ALA A 40 3.75 20.97 10.46
C ALA A 40 5.07 20.98 9.66
N SER A 41 5.65 22.16 9.39
CA SER A 41 6.87 22.29 8.57
C SER A 41 8.07 21.57 9.20
N ASP A 42 8.25 21.71 10.51
CA ASP A 42 9.43 21.20 11.23
C ASP A 42 9.22 19.79 11.78
N LEU A 43 8.10 19.14 11.49
CA LEU A 43 7.83 17.77 11.97
C LEU A 43 8.82 16.73 11.42
N ASP A 44 9.55 17.06 10.35
CA ASP A 44 10.63 16.21 9.85
C ASP A 44 11.90 16.32 10.68
N ALA A 45 12.18 17.46 11.30
CA ALA A 45 13.38 17.67 12.11
C ALA A 45 13.40 16.79 13.37
N VAL A 46 12.22 16.42 13.86
CA VAL A 46 12.02 15.54 15.03
C VAL A 46 11.72 14.09 14.65
N ALA A 47 11.77 13.74 13.35
CA ALA A 47 11.47 12.40 12.90
C ALA A 47 12.60 11.43 13.28
N LEU A 48 12.22 10.26 13.80
CA LEU A 48 13.21 9.21 14.06
C LEU A 48 13.81 8.70 12.74
N PRO A 49 15.12 8.35 12.72
CA PRO A 49 15.78 7.83 11.53
C PRO A 49 15.07 6.56 11.05
N ARG A 50 14.81 6.49 9.74
CA ARG A 50 14.15 5.34 9.13
C ARG A 50 15.06 4.13 9.19
N MET A 51 14.47 2.99 9.55
CA MET A 51 15.08 1.70 9.26
C MET A 51 15.27 1.54 7.74
N PRO A 52 16.31 0.82 7.30
CA PRO A 52 16.49 0.47 5.89
C PRO A 52 15.21 -0.14 5.32
N VAL A 53 14.88 0.21 4.08
CA VAL A 53 13.68 -0.32 3.43
C VAL A 53 13.87 -1.81 3.20
N ALA A 54 13.09 -2.62 3.89
CA ALA A 54 12.93 -4.03 3.56
C ALA A 54 11.99 -4.15 2.36
N HIS A 55 12.54 -4.47 1.19
CA HIS A 55 11.74 -4.74 0.01
C HIS A 55 11.15 -6.16 0.11
N ASN A 56 9.88 -6.30 -0.26
CA ASN A 56 9.28 -7.62 -0.41
C ASN A 56 10.01 -8.34 -1.56
N PRO A 57 10.49 -9.59 -1.35
CA PRO A 57 11.14 -10.34 -2.42
C PRO A 57 10.14 -10.58 -3.54
N PHE A 58 10.62 -10.42 -4.78
CA PHE A 58 9.83 -10.76 -5.95
C PHE A 58 9.88 -12.28 -6.20
N LEU A 59 8.79 -12.81 -6.73
CA LEU A 59 8.71 -14.23 -7.10
C LEU A 59 9.61 -14.47 -8.33
N ARG A 60 10.58 -15.37 -8.19
CA ARG A 60 11.46 -15.76 -9.30
C ARG A 60 10.80 -16.83 -10.16
N VAL A 61 11.28 -16.96 -11.40
CA VAL A 61 10.75 -17.95 -12.36
C VAL A 61 10.93 -19.37 -11.84
N GLU A 62 12.05 -19.65 -11.15
CA GLU A 62 12.33 -20.97 -10.57
C GLU A 62 11.38 -21.32 -9.42
N GLU A 63 10.77 -20.32 -8.78
CA GLU A 63 9.83 -20.49 -7.65
C GLU A 63 8.38 -20.65 -8.12
N LEU A 64 8.06 -20.31 -9.37
CA LEU A 64 6.72 -20.42 -9.95
C LEU A 64 6.14 -21.84 -9.85
N PRO A 65 6.88 -22.93 -10.18
CA PRO A 65 6.34 -24.29 -10.08
C PRO A 65 5.85 -24.62 -8.66
N LEU A 66 6.63 -24.23 -7.64
CA LEU A 66 6.28 -24.45 -6.24
C LEU A 66 5.02 -23.67 -5.85
N LEU A 67 4.93 -22.41 -6.24
CA LEU A 67 3.75 -21.57 -5.99
C LEU A 67 2.49 -22.13 -6.67
N LEU A 68 2.60 -22.56 -7.92
CA LEU A 68 1.49 -23.15 -8.68
C LEU A 68 1.03 -24.47 -8.05
N GLN A 69 1.95 -25.33 -7.60
CA GLN A 69 1.63 -26.55 -6.87
C GLN A 69 0.92 -26.24 -5.55
N GLY A 70 1.42 -25.27 -4.77
CA GLY A 70 0.80 -24.80 -3.55
C GLY A 70 -0.63 -24.27 -3.79
N SER A 71 -0.84 -23.50 -4.86
CA SER A 71 -2.18 -23.01 -5.22
C SER A 71 -3.16 -24.14 -5.57
N ARG A 72 -2.68 -25.23 -6.20
CA ARG A 72 -3.50 -26.41 -6.54
C ARG A 72 -3.91 -27.17 -5.27
N GLY A 73 -2.98 -27.31 -4.33
CA GLY A 73 -3.20 -27.98 -3.04
C GLY A 73 -3.98 -27.16 -2.00
N TYR A 74 -4.22 -25.87 -2.25
CA TYR A 74 -4.98 -25.01 -1.35
C TYR A 74 -6.41 -25.53 -1.16
N ARG A 75 -6.75 -25.94 0.08
CA ARG A 75 -8.05 -26.48 0.48
C ARG A 75 -9.06 -25.44 0.97
N GLY A 76 -8.72 -24.15 0.91
CA GLY A 76 -9.64 -23.08 1.28
C GLY A 76 -10.64 -22.76 0.16
N HIS A 77 -11.18 -21.54 0.18
CA HIS A 77 -12.21 -21.12 -0.78
C HIS A 77 -11.73 -21.22 -2.24
N GLN A 78 -12.54 -21.87 -3.08
CA GLN A 78 -12.28 -22.02 -4.51
C GLN A 78 -12.09 -20.68 -5.23
N GLN A 79 -12.81 -19.63 -4.80
CA GLN A 79 -12.67 -18.27 -5.31
C GLN A 79 -11.25 -17.72 -5.17
N ILE A 80 -10.58 -17.98 -4.04
CA ILE A 80 -9.19 -17.55 -3.82
C ILE A 80 -8.25 -18.27 -4.78
N ARG A 81 -8.46 -19.59 -4.96
CA ARG A 81 -7.65 -20.40 -5.87
C ARG A 81 -7.79 -19.96 -7.33
N LEU A 82 -9.02 -19.70 -7.78
CA LEU A 82 -9.29 -19.23 -9.14
C LEU A 82 -8.80 -17.79 -9.35
N GLY A 83 -9.08 -16.90 -8.38
CA GLY A 83 -8.62 -15.50 -8.43
C GLY A 83 -7.11 -15.38 -8.49
N LEU A 84 -6.36 -16.17 -7.71
CA LEU A 84 -4.90 -16.19 -7.77
C LEU A 84 -4.40 -16.63 -9.16
N ARG A 85 -5.01 -17.66 -9.76
CA ARG A 85 -4.64 -18.09 -11.12
C ARG A 85 -4.93 -17.02 -12.16
N LEU A 86 -6.09 -16.38 -12.07
CA LEU A 86 -6.48 -15.34 -13.00
C LEU A 86 -5.57 -14.11 -12.87
N LEU A 87 -5.15 -13.73 -11.66
CA LEU A 87 -4.12 -12.71 -11.44
C LEU A 87 -2.79 -13.07 -12.10
N LEU A 88 -2.35 -14.33 -11.98
CA LEU A 88 -1.11 -14.80 -12.60
C LEU A 88 -1.18 -14.78 -14.13
N LEU A 89 -2.34 -15.06 -14.71
CA LEU A 89 -2.54 -15.08 -16.16
C LEU A 89 -2.70 -13.67 -16.75
N ALA A 90 -3.44 -12.79 -16.08
CA ALA A 90 -3.75 -11.46 -16.60
C ALA A 90 -2.73 -10.37 -16.18
N GLY A 91 -1.99 -10.57 -15.08
CA GLY A 91 -1.01 -9.60 -14.59
C GLY A 91 -1.61 -8.28 -14.06
N VAL A 92 -2.92 -8.22 -13.85
CA VAL A 92 -3.64 -7.05 -13.33
C VAL A 92 -3.46 -6.86 -11.82
N ARG A 93 -3.78 -5.68 -11.29
CA ARG A 93 -3.73 -5.46 -9.83
C ARG A 93 -4.82 -6.27 -9.13
N THR A 94 -4.57 -6.68 -7.88
CA THR A 94 -5.53 -7.42 -7.06
C THR A 94 -6.87 -6.73 -6.91
N GLY A 95 -6.88 -5.39 -6.83
CA GLY A 95 -8.10 -4.59 -6.78
C GLY A 95 -8.87 -4.59 -8.11
N GLU A 96 -8.16 -4.47 -9.23
CA GLU A 96 -8.76 -4.50 -10.57
C GLU A 96 -9.50 -5.82 -10.79
N LEU A 97 -8.88 -6.96 -10.48
CA LEU A 97 -9.55 -8.24 -10.61
C LEU A 97 -10.73 -8.41 -9.64
N ARG A 98 -10.59 -7.95 -8.40
CA ARG A 98 -11.63 -8.11 -7.37
C ARG A 98 -12.94 -7.38 -7.74
N PHE A 99 -12.82 -6.26 -8.44
CA PHE A 99 -13.96 -5.45 -8.88
C PHE A 99 -14.28 -5.61 -10.36
N ALA A 100 -13.66 -6.59 -11.03
CA ALA A 100 -13.91 -6.83 -12.43
C ALA A 100 -15.35 -7.30 -12.67
N THR A 101 -15.96 -6.80 -13.74
CA THR A 101 -17.31 -7.13 -14.16
C THR A 101 -17.28 -8.06 -15.37
N PRO A 102 -18.31 -8.91 -15.59
CA PRO A 102 -18.30 -9.89 -16.68
C PRO A 102 -18.10 -9.31 -18.08
N ASP A 103 -18.55 -8.07 -18.33
CA ASP A 103 -18.39 -7.34 -19.59
C ASP A 103 -16.92 -7.02 -19.94
N GLN A 104 -16.00 -7.15 -18.97
CA GLN A 104 -14.57 -6.96 -19.18
C GLN A 104 -13.85 -8.24 -19.64
N PHE A 105 -14.56 -9.35 -19.79
CA PHE A 105 -14.02 -10.64 -20.23
C PHE A 105 -14.58 -11.02 -21.59
N ASP A 106 -13.71 -11.03 -22.61
CA ASP A 106 -14.03 -11.59 -23.92
C ASP A 106 -13.60 -13.06 -23.94
N LEU A 107 -14.60 -13.96 -24.00
CA LEU A 107 -14.42 -15.41 -23.89
C LEU A 107 -14.98 -16.16 -25.11
N GLU A 108 -15.42 -15.43 -26.15
CA GLU A 108 -15.88 -15.98 -27.42
C GLU A 108 -14.77 -16.01 -28.48
#